data_AF-S9SI34-F1
#
_entry.id   AF-S9SI34-F1
#
_cell.length_a   1.000
_cell.length_b   1.000
_cell.length_c   1.000
_cell.angle_alpha   90.00
_cell.angle_beta   90.00
_cell.angle_gamma   90.00
#
_symmetry.space_group_name_H-M   'P 1'
#
loop_
_entity.id
_entity.type
_entity.pdbx_description
1 polymer ?
#
loop_
_entity_poly.entity_id
_entity_poly.type
_entity_poly.pdbx_seq_one_letter_code
_entity_poly.pdbx_strand_id
1 'polypeptide(L)'
;MEKCASEVGGLQEIMSLFGGTVVESVIELHYCDEKGGCIPFPGIPGSGLLPTDYFDVRQGFHICTTLAAFLKLHNPAVDEVLIATQCSMPNPTPADKFAVPDIITHEPGRTEFYEIKPVRGAAEGRRKLTKFQIFCSMNGISHYVPGIQYTPNEDRPITIQLWLGTPAKFRFRFVRTEAGLILWDICVEISTSIVVEAVWKSMLTRLMIALLFLAPEIVPVLVLAQANLDSEAGTLAVLGNAVGVGGTNDSADVQAVQIMLNSWRTSNGRDAIGMDGLAGSETIDAITDFQQSVTGAADGRIDPGGPAIIALERAHLQSIVSPDPALKIEPYLLDAFPQLSLDSFESLIDPENNNTDNPLLAKIENMLRIYFQELRNG
;
A
#
# COMPACT_ATOMS: atom_id res chain seq x y z
N MET A 1 -11.46 20.90 15.35
CA MET A 1 -10.19 21.64 15.10
C MET A 1 -9.50 20.89 13.99
N GLU A 2 -9.17 21.58 12.91
CA GLU A 2 -8.40 21.00 11.81
C GLU A 2 -6.92 21.11 12.16
N LYS A 3 -6.18 20.02 12.00
CA LYS A 3 -4.72 19.99 12.11
C LYS A 3 -4.16 19.20 10.94
N CYS A 4 -3.20 19.76 10.24
CA CYS A 4 -2.56 19.10 9.12
C CYS A 4 -1.27 18.38 9.53
N ALA A 5 -0.91 17.31 8.81
CA ALA A 5 0.34 16.59 9.04
C ALA A 5 1.56 17.52 8.90
N SER A 6 1.47 18.52 8.02
CA SER A 6 2.48 19.58 7.90
C SER A 6 2.65 20.45 9.14
N GLU A 7 1.70 20.46 10.08
CA GLU A 7 1.73 21.25 11.32
C GLU A 7 2.11 20.41 12.55
N VAL A 8 1.85 19.09 12.51
CA VAL A 8 2.02 18.19 13.66
C VAL A 8 3.16 17.21 13.41
N GLY A 9 4.31 17.41 14.08
CA GLY A 9 5.53 16.63 13.86
C GLY A 9 5.35 15.10 13.92
N GLY A 10 4.61 14.57 14.91
CA GLY A 10 4.42 13.12 15.06
C GLY A 10 3.54 12.48 13.98
N LEU A 11 2.59 13.21 13.38
CA LEU A 11 1.81 12.70 12.25
C LEU A 11 2.65 12.55 10.98
N GLN A 12 3.69 13.38 10.85
CA GLN A 12 4.53 13.40 9.66
C GLN A 12 5.34 12.11 9.50
N GLU A 13 5.84 11.54 10.60
CA GLU A 13 6.69 10.34 10.55
C GLU A 13 5.87 9.13 10.08
N ILE A 14 4.67 8.97 10.64
CA ILE A 14 3.66 7.99 10.20
C ILE A 14 3.30 8.23 8.73
N MET A 15 3.07 9.48 8.33
CA MET A 15 2.72 9.81 6.95
C MET A 15 3.89 9.62 5.98
N SER A 16 5.13 9.75 6.42
CA SER A 16 6.31 9.53 5.58
C SER A 16 6.61 8.05 5.36
N LEU A 17 6.28 7.20 6.35
CA LEU A 17 6.51 5.77 6.27
C LEU A 17 5.46 5.07 5.38
N PHE A 18 4.20 5.53 5.41
CA PHE A 18 3.08 4.84 4.74
C PHE A 18 2.40 5.68 3.65
N GLY A 19 2.49 7.00 3.74
CA GLY A 19 1.70 7.91 2.90
C GLY A 19 2.24 8.03 1.48
N GLY A 20 3.56 7.92 1.26
CA GLY A 20 4.19 8.17 -0.05
C GLY A 20 3.53 7.37 -1.16
N THR A 21 3.63 6.04 -1.11
CA THR A 21 3.11 5.13 -2.14
C THR A 21 1.59 5.23 -2.33
N VAL A 22 0.83 5.34 -1.23
CA VAL A 22 -0.64 5.43 -1.31
C VAL A 22 -1.05 6.76 -1.95
N VAL A 23 -0.46 7.87 -1.51
CA VAL A 23 -0.74 9.21 -2.05
C VAL A 23 -0.34 9.28 -3.51
N GLU A 24 0.85 8.78 -3.87
CA GLU A 24 1.32 8.71 -5.25
C GLU A 24 0.37 7.89 -6.12
N SER A 25 -0.13 6.74 -5.64
CA SER A 25 -1.12 5.93 -6.35
C SER A 25 -2.44 6.68 -6.58
N VAL A 26 -2.91 7.48 -5.61
CA VAL A 26 -4.12 8.29 -5.75
C VAL A 26 -3.92 9.40 -6.77
N ILE A 27 -2.78 10.10 -6.69
CA ILE A 27 -2.44 11.19 -7.60
C ILE A 27 -2.21 10.65 -9.02
N GLU A 28 -1.66 9.45 -9.18
CA GLU A 28 -1.55 8.74 -10.45
C GLU A 28 -2.94 8.49 -11.07
N LEU A 29 -3.88 7.93 -10.31
CA LEU A 29 -5.22 7.67 -10.82
C LEU A 29 -5.90 8.98 -11.26
N HIS A 30 -5.79 10.03 -10.44
CA HIS A 30 -6.31 11.35 -10.76
C HIS A 30 -5.62 11.97 -11.99
N TYR A 31 -4.30 11.81 -12.11
CA TYR A 31 -3.52 12.23 -13.27
C TYR A 31 -4.04 11.59 -14.55
N CYS A 32 -4.28 10.28 -14.52
CA CYS A 32 -4.79 9.55 -15.67
C CYS A 32 -6.20 9.95 -16.04
N ASP A 33 -7.06 10.23 -15.07
CA ASP A 33 -8.42 10.72 -15.32
C ASP A 33 -8.39 12.11 -16.00
N GLU A 34 -7.68 13.09 -15.43
CA GLU A 34 -7.58 14.44 -16.01
C GLU A 34 -6.92 14.47 -17.39
N LYS A 35 -5.94 13.59 -17.61
CA LYS A 35 -5.25 13.45 -18.90
C LYS A 35 -6.17 12.84 -19.98
N GLY A 36 -7.25 12.14 -19.61
CA GLY A 36 -8.10 11.40 -20.54
C GLY A 36 -7.64 9.96 -20.80
N GLY A 37 -6.86 9.39 -19.87
CA GLY A 37 -6.32 8.03 -19.91
C GLY A 37 -4.80 7.98 -19.77
N CYS A 38 -4.29 6.81 -19.39
CA CYS A 38 -2.87 6.50 -19.36
C CYS A 38 -2.61 5.14 -20.01
N ILE A 39 -1.40 5.00 -20.57
CA ILE A 39 -0.88 3.71 -21.04
C ILE A 39 0.41 3.45 -20.24
N PRO A 40 0.30 2.85 -19.04
CA PRO A 40 1.42 2.71 -18.12
C PRO A 40 2.49 1.79 -18.68
N PHE A 41 3.74 2.07 -18.33
CA PHE A 41 4.90 1.22 -18.55
C PHE A 41 5.21 0.40 -17.29
N PRO A 42 5.52 -0.90 -17.39
CA PRO A 42 5.50 -1.70 -18.61
C PRO A 42 4.07 -1.87 -19.15
N GLY A 43 3.94 -1.83 -20.47
CA GLY A 43 2.65 -1.97 -21.13
C GLY A 43 2.02 -3.34 -20.91
N ILE A 44 0.70 -3.41 -21.09
CA ILE A 44 -0.03 -4.68 -21.10
C ILE A 44 0.46 -5.51 -22.30
N PRO A 45 1.05 -6.71 -22.08
CA PRO A 45 1.49 -7.57 -23.18
C PRO A 45 0.37 -7.83 -24.17
N GLY A 46 0.66 -7.67 -25.47
CA GLY A 46 -0.31 -7.93 -26.54
C GLY A 46 -1.32 -6.81 -26.83
N SER A 47 -1.33 -5.71 -26.07
CA SER A 47 -2.22 -4.57 -26.35
C SER A 47 -1.91 -3.86 -27.67
N GLY A 48 -0.67 -3.97 -28.16
CA GLY A 48 -0.20 -3.25 -29.36
C GLY A 48 -0.08 -1.73 -29.16
N LEU A 49 -0.48 -1.22 -27.99
CA LEU A 49 -0.34 0.17 -27.64
C LEU A 49 1.07 0.43 -27.13
N LEU A 50 1.69 1.49 -27.63
CA LEU A 50 2.96 1.97 -27.11
C LEU A 50 2.69 2.59 -25.73
N PRO A 51 3.30 2.11 -24.63
CA PRO A 51 3.24 2.79 -23.34
C PRO A 51 3.64 4.24 -23.49
N THR A 52 2.94 5.14 -22.81
CA THR A 52 3.16 6.59 -22.87
C THR A 52 3.48 7.17 -21.50
N ASP A 53 3.24 6.40 -20.43
CA ASP A 53 3.33 6.88 -19.07
C ASP A 53 4.20 5.96 -18.23
N TYR A 54 5.07 6.53 -17.41
CA TYR A 54 5.87 5.82 -16.43
C TYR A 54 5.45 6.31 -15.04
N PHE A 55 5.22 5.36 -14.14
CA PHE A 55 4.89 5.58 -12.74
C PHE A 55 5.86 4.79 -11.87
N ASP A 56 6.56 5.44 -10.93
CA ASP A 56 7.60 4.79 -10.14
C ASP A 56 7.03 3.82 -9.09
N VAL A 57 5.85 4.11 -8.52
CA VAL A 57 5.15 3.30 -7.52
C VAL A 57 4.81 1.88 -7.97
N ARG A 58 4.82 1.59 -9.28
CA ARG A 58 4.42 0.28 -9.84
C ARG A 58 5.59 -0.64 -10.19
N GLN A 59 6.84 -0.20 -10.04
CA GLN A 59 7.97 -0.86 -10.71
C GLN A 59 8.66 -1.99 -9.92
N GLY A 60 8.12 -2.39 -8.77
CA GLY A 60 8.71 -3.45 -7.94
C GLY A 60 10.20 -3.21 -7.64
N PHE A 61 11.01 -4.27 -7.67
CA PHE A 61 12.44 -4.22 -7.29
C PHE A 61 13.38 -3.52 -8.29
N HIS A 62 12.88 -2.98 -9.41
CA HIS A 62 13.73 -2.51 -10.53
C HIS A 62 13.32 -1.16 -11.13
N ILE A 63 12.99 -0.17 -10.29
CA ILE A 63 12.70 1.23 -10.69
C ILE A 63 13.72 1.79 -11.71
N CYS A 64 15.02 1.54 -11.50
CA CYS A 64 16.05 2.05 -12.40
C CYS A 64 16.06 1.39 -13.78
N THR A 65 15.86 0.07 -13.84
CA THR A 65 15.80 -0.68 -15.10
C THR A 65 14.56 -0.31 -15.89
N THR A 66 13.42 -0.17 -15.20
CA THR A 66 12.15 0.17 -15.82
C THR A 66 12.13 1.61 -16.33
N LEU A 67 12.70 2.57 -15.58
CA LEU A 67 12.94 3.92 -16.08
C LEU A 67 13.83 3.91 -17.32
N ALA A 68 14.96 3.20 -17.27
CA ALA A 68 15.88 3.13 -18.39
C ALA A 68 15.21 2.57 -19.65
N ALA A 69 14.43 1.50 -19.50
CA ALA A 69 13.67 0.89 -20.58
C ALA A 69 12.59 1.83 -21.14
N PHE A 70 11.86 2.55 -20.28
CA PHE A 70 10.90 3.57 -20.70
C PHE A 70 11.58 4.69 -21.49
N LEU A 71 12.70 5.22 -20.98
CA LEU A 71 13.45 6.27 -21.68
C LEU A 71 13.99 5.76 -23.01
N LYS A 72 14.54 4.54 -23.08
CA LYS A 72 15.02 3.90 -24.30
C LYS A 72 13.92 3.72 -25.34
N LEU A 73 12.74 3.28 -24.90
CA LEU A 73 11.57 3.06 -25.75
C LEU A 73 11.20 4.33 -26.53
N HIS A 74 11.19 5.47 -25.85
CA HIS A 74 10.85 6.75 -26.45
C HIS A 74 12.04 7.52 -27.03
N ASN A 75 13.26 7.10 -26.70
CA ASN A 75 14.50 7.76 -27.11
C ASN A 75 15.53 6.72 -27.57
N PRO A 76 15.42 6.22 -28.82
CA PRO A 76 16.24 5.10 -29.27
C PRO A 76 17.76 5.34 -29.23
N ALA A 77 18.19 6.60 -29.21
CA ALA A 77 19.60 6.99 -29.12
C ALA A 77 20.21 6.83 -27.71
N VAL A 78 19.38 6.70 -26.68
CA VAL A 78 19.81 6.58 -25.29
C VAL A 78 20.44 5.21 -25.02
N ASP A 79 21.45 5.15 -24.16
CA ASP A 79 22.03 3.90 -23.66
C ASP A 79 21.29 3.44 -22.40
N GLU A 80 20.44 2.43 -22.57
CA GLU A 80 19.63 1.86 -21.48
C GLU A 80 20.48 1.29 -20.34
N VAL A 81 21.57 0.59 -20.66
CA VAL A 81 22.44 -0.05 -19.66
C VAL A 81 23.19 1.00 -18.86
N LEU A 82 23.65 2.07 -19.52
CA LEU A 82 24.29 3.19 -18.85
C LEU A 82 23.32 3.88 -17.88
N ILE A 83 22.08 4.15 -18.29
CA ILE A 83 21.08 4.77 -17.41
C ILE A 83 20.75 3.86 -16.23
N ALA A 84 20.46 2.58 -16.47
CA ALA A 84 20.11 1.66 -15.41
C ALA A 84 21.26 1.54 -14.39
N THR A 85 22.50 1.53 -14.89
CA THR A 85 23.71 1.51 -14.05
C THR A 85 23.85 2.79 -13.24
N GLN A 86 23.77 3.97 -13.88
CA GLN A 86 23.87 5.27 -13.22
C GLN A 86 22.79 5.47 -12.15
N CYS A 87 21.57 5.04 -12.45
CA CYS A 87 20.46 5.10 -11.50
C CYS A 87 20.67 4.17 -10.30
N SER A 88 21.20 2.97 -10.55
CA SER A 88 21.40 1.94 -9.51
C SER A 88 22.67 2.13 -8.69
N MET A 89 23.56 3.07 -9.05
CA MET A 89 24.79 3.28 -8.31
C MET A 89 24.46 3.67 -6.85
N PRO A 90 25.00 2.92 -5.86
CA PRO A 90 24.86 3.31 -4.46
C PRO A 90 25.52 4.67 -4.29
N ASN A 91 24.72 5.65 -3.92
CA ASN A 91 25.19 7.02 -3.82
C ASN A 91 25.83 7.24 -2.45
N PRO A 92 27.02 7.88 -2.39
CA PRO A 92 27.73 8.09 -1.13
C PRO A 92 26.97 9.00 -0.19
N THR A 93 26.07 9.85 -0.73
CA THR A 93 25.16 10.66 0.06
C THR A 93 23.73 10.58 -0.50
N PRO A 94 22.69 10.78 0.34
CA PRO A 94 21.31 10.92 -0.14
C PRO A 94 21.15 12.04 -1.18
N ALA A 95 22.00 13.07 -1.10
CA ALA A 95 22.04 14.19 -2.03
C ALA A 95 22.62 13.83 -3.40
N ASP A 96 23.21 12.66 -3.58
CA ASP A 96 23.73 12.18 -4.87
C ASP A 96 22.82 11.14 -5.53
N LYS A 97 21.81 10.62 -4.80
CA LYS A 97 20.84 9.65 -5.34
C LYS A 97 20.28 10.12 -6.69
N PHE A 98 20.30 9.21 -7.67
CA PHE A 98 19.67 9.45 -8.97
C PHE A 98 18.19 9.77 -8.76
N ALA A 99 17.72 10.82 -9.45
CA ALA A 99 16.38 11.34 -9.32
C ALA A 99 15.45 10.67 -10.32
N VAL A 100 14.59 9.75 -9.86
CA VAL A 100 13.54 9.13 -10.68
C VAL A 100 12.22 9.86 -10.41
N PRO A 101 11.69 10.67 -11.34
CA PRO A 101 10.39 11.31 -11.16
C PRO A 101 9.29 10.27 -10.94
N ASP A 102 8.25 10.66 -10.21
CA ASP A 102 7.16 9.75 -9.84
C ASP A 102 6.20 9.55 -11.02
N ILE A 103 6.07 10.55 -11.89
CA ILE A 103 5.31 10.47 -13.14
C ILE A 103 6.18 10.98 -14.30
N ILE A 104 6.22 10.25 -15.41
CA ILE A 104 6.76 10.74 -16.68
C ILE A 104 5.77 10.40 -17.79
N THR A 105 5.49 11.35 -18.69
CA THR A 105 4.65 11.12 -19.87
C THR A 105 5.41 11.46 -21.13
N HIS A 106 5.25 10.62 -22.15
CA HIS A 106 5.79 10.80 -23.48
C HIS A 106 4.71 10.59 -24.55
N GLU A 107 4.11 11.70 -24.98
CA GLU A 107 3.09 11.74 -26.03
C GLU A 107 3.34 12.91 -26.98
N PRO A 108 2.82 12.84 -28.22
CA PRO A 108 2.83 13.99 -29.13
C PRO A 108 2.21 15.23 -28.46
N GLY A 109 3.02 16.27 -28.25
CA GLY A 109 2.60 17.51 -27.60
C GLY A 109 2.60 17.49 -26.06
N ARG A 110 3.01 16.38 -25.43
CA ARG A 110 3.11 16.25 -23.98
C ARG A 110 4.30 15.36 -23.58
N THR A 111 5.44 15.99 -23.29
CA THR A 111 6.66 15.33 -22.82
C THR A 111 7.08 15.95 -21.50
N GLU A 112 6.48 15.48 -20.41
CA GLU A 112 6.62 16.10 -19.10
C GLU A 112 6.85 15.09 -17.98
N PHE A 113 7.38 15.58 -16.85
CA PHE A 113 7.58 14.79 -15.64
C PHE A 113 7.13 15.54 -14.39
N TYR A 114 6.71 14.78 -13.38
CA TYR A 114 6.25 15.28 -12.09
C TYR A 114 6.92 14.55 -10.93
N GLU A 115 6.99 15.28 -9.82
CA GLU A 115 7.44 14.84 -8.52
C GLU A 115 6.35 15.17 -7.50
N ILE A 116 6.05 14.21 -6.65
CA ILE A 116 5.02 14.21 -5.62
C ILE A 116 5.74 14.20 -4.27
N LYS A 117 5.48 15.21 -3.45
CA LYS A 117 6.09 15.31 -2.11
C LYS A 117 5.08 15.78 -1.07
N PRO A 118 5.25 15.39 0.21
CA PRO A 118 4.56 16.10 1.27
C PRO A 118 4.98 17.58 1.26
N VAL A 119 4.15 18.50 1.76
CA VAL A 119 4.44 19.95 1.78
C VAL A 119 5.85 20.28 2.29
N ARG A 120 6.31 19.62 3.36
CA ARG A 120 7.67 19.82 3.92
C ARG A 120 8.80 19.30 3.02
N GLY A 121 8.50 18.37 2.13
CA GLY A 121 9.42 17.79 1.14
C GLY A 121 9.63 18.65 -0.11
N ALA A 122 9.01 19.84 -0.21
CA ALA A 122 9.07 20.67 -1.41
C ALA A 122 10.51 21.00 -1.86
N ALA A 123 11.41 21.31 -0.93
CA ALA A 123 12.80 21.60 -1.26
C ALA A 123 13.54 20.38 -1.84
N GLU A 124 13.21 19.18 -1.37
CA GLU A 124 13.75 17.92 -1.91
C GLU A 124 13.18 17.64 -3.29
N GLY A 125 11.87 17.82 -3.48
CA GLY A 125 11.22 17.63 -4.77
C GLY A 125 11.81 18.54 -5.86
N ARG A 126 12.06 19.82 -5.57
CA ARG A 126 12.78 20.73 -6.50
C ARG A 126 14.16 20.23 -6.88
N ARG A 127 14.92 19.70 -5.92
CA ARG A 127 16.25 19.13 -6.19
C ARG A 127 16.13 17.90 -7.09
N LYS A 128 15.15 17.03 -6.85
CA LYS A 128 14.89 15.84 -7.67
C LYS A 128 14.53 16.22 -9.11
N LEU A 129 13.60 17.16 -9.30
CA LEU A 129 13.23 17.71 -10.61
C LEU A 129 14.43 18.33 -11.34
N THR A 130 15.23 19.15 -10.66
CA THR A 130 16.41 19.79 -11.25
C THR A 130 17.45 18.76 -11.71
N LYS A 131 17.72 17.75 -10.87
CA LYS A 131 18.64 16.66 -11.22
C LYS A 131 18.16 15.88 -12.43
N PHE A 132 16.88 15.51 -12.48
CA PHE A 132 16.32 14.79 -13.61
C PHE A 132 16.41 15.62 -14.90
N GLN A 133 16.13 16.93 -14.83
CA GLN A 133 16.31 17.82 -15.97
C GLN A 133 17.77 17.87 -16.48
N ILE A 134 18.75 17.95 -15.56
CA ILE A 134 20.18 17.92 -15.91
C ILE A 134 20.52 16.58 -16.58
N PHE A 135 20.05 15.48 -16.00
CA PHE A 135 20.22 14.15 -16.57
C PHE A 135 19.64 14.05 -17.99
N CYS A 136 18.43 14.58 -18.21
CA CYS A 136 17.81 14.60 -19.53
C CYS A 136 18.66 15.39 -20.55
N SER A 137 19.21 16.53 -20.13
CA SER A 137 20.11 17.35 -20.96
C SER A 137 21.39 16.60 -21.33
N MET A 138 22.02 15.94 -20.36
CA MET A 138 23.27 15.20 -20.57
C MET A 138 23.11 13.97 -21.47
N ASN A 139 21.92 13.38 -21.53
CA ASN A 139 21.62 12.19 -22.33
C ASN A 139 20.88 12.52 -23.66
N GLY A 140 20.82 13.79 -24.06
CA GLY A 140 20.22 14.20 -25.33
C GLY A 140 18.69 14.04 -25.41
N ILE A 141 18.01 13.96 -24.27
CA ILE A 141 16.54 13.85 -24.15
C ILE A 141 15.91 15.10 -23.55
N SER A 142 16.40 16.27 -23.98
CA SER A 142 16.03 17.59 -23.44
C SER A 142 14.58 18.05 -23.71
N HIS A 143 13.79 17.28 -24.46
CA HIS A 143 12.37 17.58 -24.70
C HIS A 143 11.48 17.22 -23.51
N TYR A 144 11.96 16.40 -22.55
CA TYR A 144 11.28 16.27 -21.27
C TYR A 144 11.47 17.53 -20.44
N VAL A 145 10.36 18.09 -19.96
CA VAL A 145 10.31 19.31 -19.14
C VAL A 145 9.48 19.09 -17.87
N PRO A 146 9.67 19.88 -16.80
CA PRO A 146 8.80 19.77 -15.62
C PRO A 146 7.37 20.10 -16.02
N GLY A 147 6.43 19.26 -15.60
CA GLY A 147 5.08 19.29 -16.15
C GLY A 147 4.25 20.51 -15.75
N ILE A 148 3.44 20.96 -16.69
CA ILE A 148 2.59 22.16 -16.52
C ILE A 148 1.13 21.90 -16.87
N GLN A 149 0.84 20.81 -17.60
CA GLN A 149 -0.50 20.53 -18.10
C GLN A 149 -1.41 19.95 -17.02
N TYR A 150 -0.89 19.07 -16.16
CA TYR A 150 -1.59 18.58 -14.99
C TYR A 150 -1.56 19.64 -13.89
N THR A 151 -2.72 20.14 -13.50
CA THR A 151 -2.84 21.23 -12.51
C THR A 151 -3.80 20.86 -11.38
N PRO A 152 -3.52 19.78 -10.62
CA PRO A 152 -4.38 19.40 -9.52
C PRO A 152 -4.46 20.54 -8.50
N ASN A 153 -5.65 20.75 -7.96
CA ASN A 153 -5.91 21.64 -6.83
C ASN A 153 -7.08 21.06 -6.03
N GLU A 154 -6.86 19.84 -5.56
CA GLU A 154 -7.89 19.02 -4.94
C GLU A 154 -7.84 19.16 -3.41
N ASP A 155 -9.02 19.25 -2.80
CA ASP A 155 -9.23 19.14 -1.36
C ASP A 155 -10.39 18.16 -1.15
N ARG A 156 -10.05 16.89 -0.90
CA ARG A 156 -11.00 15.79 -0.86
C ARG A 156 -11.25 15.36 0.59
N PRO A 157 -12.47 15.54 1.13
CA PRO A 157 -12.80 15.00 2.43
C PRO A 157 -12.97 13.48 2.35
N ILE A 158 -12.19 12.75 3.14
CA ILE A 158 -12.29 11.32 3.34
C ILE A 158 -12.90 11.10 4.73
N THR A 159 -14.11 10.57 4.80
CA THR A 159 -14.73 10.22 6.09
C THR A 159 -14.50 8.74 6.34
N ILE A 160 -13.76 8.43 7.40
CA ILE A 160 -13.50 7.05 7.83
C ILE A 160 -14.25 6.81 9.13
N GLN A 161 -15.03 5.74 9.18
CA GLN A 161 -15.63 5.30 10.43
C GLN A 161 -14.60 4.47 11.20
N LEU A 162 -14.13 5.01 12.34
CA LEU A 162 -13.22 4.28 13.20
C LEU A 162 -13.96 3.11 13.87
N TRP A 163 -13.23 2.08 14.30
CA TRP A 163 -13.77 0.86 14.93
C TRP A 163 -14.76 1.17 16.08
N LEU A 164 -14.58 2.28 16.81
CA LEU A 164 -15.48 2.69 17.89
C LEU A 164 -16.76 3.41 17.43
N GLY A 165 -17.07 3.34 16.13
CA GLY A 165 -18.24 3.99 15.50
C GLY A 165 -18.07 5.48 15.30
N THR A 166 -16.96 6.07 15.74
CA THR A 166 -16.73 7.50 15.65
C THR A 166 -16.19 7.89 14.27
N PRO A 167 -16.86 8.77 13.52
CA PRO A 167 -16.35 9.22 12.24
C PRO A 167 -15.15 10.14 12.45
N ALA A 168 -14.01 9.78 11.89
CA ALA A 168 -12.88 10.68 11.70
C ALA A 168 -12.98 11.27 10.29
N LYS A 169 -12.91 12.60 10.21
CA LYS A 169 -12.85 13.31 8.94
C LYS A 169 -11.39 13.61 8.63
N PHE A 170 -10.90 12.98 7.58
CA PHE A 170 -9.64 13.32 6.96
C PHE A 170 -9.92 14.23 5.77
N ARG A 171 -8.98 15.10 5.44
CA ARG A 171 -8.93 15.84 4.19
C ARG A 171 -7.62 15.53 3.53
N PHE A 172 -7.70 14.99 2.33
CA PHE A 172 -6.53 14.78 1.50
C PHE A 172 -6.46 15.93 0.50
N ARG A 173 -5.41 16.75 0.62
CA ARG A 173 -5.18 17.89 -0.24
C ARG A 173 -3.94 17.64 -1.07
N PHE A 174 -4.01 17.85 -2.37
CA PHE A 174 -2.84 17.87 -3.23
C PHE A 174 -2.96 18.93 -4.31
N VAL A 175 -1.87 19.66 -4.52
CA VAL A 175 -1.83 20.82 -5.39
C VAL A 175 -0.50 20.92 -6.12
N ARG A 176 -0.54 21.28 -7.39
CA ARG A 176 0.67 21.65 -8.12
C ARG A 176 1.09 23.07 -7.75
N THR A 177 2.21 23.22 -7.06
CA THR A 177 2.70 24.54 -6.61
C THR A 177 3.65 25.20 -7.60
N GLU A 178 4.35 24.42 -8.40
CA GLU A 178 5.26 24.89 -9.46
C GLU A 178 5.33 23.86 -10.60
N ALA A 179 6.10 24.13 -11.67
CA ALA A 179 6.21 23.21 -12.79
C ALA A 179 6.84 21.88 -12.32
N GLY A 180 6.15 20.77 -12.56
CA GLY A 180 6.56 19.42 -12.17
C GLY A 180 6.46 19.11 -10.68
N LEU A 181 6.10 20.03 -9.78
CA LEU A 181 6.03 19.72 -8.34
C LEU A 181 4.60 19.73 -7.80
N ILE A 182 4.17 18.56 -7.34
CA ILE A 182 2.89 18.34 -6.69
C ILE A 182 3.15 18.16 -5.20
N LEU A 183 2.53 19.00 -4.39
CA LEU A 183 2.60 18.91 -2.95
C LEU A 183 1.30 18.37 -2.39
N TRP A 184 1.41 17.47 -1.43
CA TRP A 184 0.26 16.92 -0.73
C TRP A 184 0.34 17.14 0.78
N ASP A 185 -0.84 17.19 1.40
CA ASP A 185 -1.04 17.26 2.83
C ASP A 185 -2.28 16.45 3.23
N ILE A 186 -2.25 15.91 4.45
CA ILE A 186 -3.39 15.22 5.03
C ILE A 186 -3.76 15.94 6.32
N CYS A 187 -4.99 16.44 6.35
CA CYS A 187 -5.53 17.16 7.50
C CYS A 187 -6.57 16.30 8.21
N VAL A 188 -6.50 16.27 9.53
CA VAL A 188 -7.46 15.56 10.36
C VAL A 188 -8.33 16.59 11.06
N GLU A 189 -9.64 16.52 10.83
CA GLU A 189 -10.62 17.29 11.57
C GLU A 189 -11.11 16.46 12.75
N ILE A 190 -10.55 16.73 13.93
CA ILE A 190 -11.00 16.12 15.17
C ILE A 190 -12.09 17.02 15.76
N SER A 191 -13.33 16.52 15.82
CA SER A 191 -14.37 17.16 16.62
C SER A 191 -13.98 17.05 18.08
N THR A 192 -14.03 18.14 18.84
CA THR A 192 -13.70 18.14 20.28
C THR A 192 -14.62 17.21 21.09
N SER A 193 -15.83 16.95 20.59
CA SER A 193 -16.75 15.96 21.17
C SER A 193 -16.18 14.53 21.13
N ILE A 194 -15.38 14.20 20.11
CA ILE A 194 -14.81 12.86 19.91
C ILE A 194 -13.72 12.57 20.93
N VAL A 195 -12.86 13.54 21.24
CA VAL A 195 -11.82 13.38 22.25
C VAL A 195 -12.45 13.15 23.62
N VAL A 196 -13.51 13.91 23.94
CA VAL A 196 -14.27 13.74 25.18
C VAL A 196 -14.95 12.36 25.22
N GLU A 197 -15.55 11.91 24.12
CA GLU A 197 -16.21 10.60 24.05
C GLU A 197 -15.23 9.42 24.12
N ALA A 198 -14.08 9.51 23.45
CA ALA A 198 -13.03 8.49 23.49
C ALA A 198 -12.37 8.39 24.88
N VAL A 199 -12.09 9.54 25.51
CA VAL A 199 -11.59 9.60 26.90
C VAL A 199 -12.65 9.04 27.85
N TRP A 200 -13.92 9.41 27.69
CA TRP A 200 -15.02 8.93 28.54
C TRP A 200 -15.26 7.42 28.37
N LYS A 201 -15.26 6.91 27.14
CA LYS A 201 -15.34 5.47 26.84
C LYS A 201 -14.14 4.72 27.40
N SER A 202 -12.91 5.24 27.28
CA SER A 202 -11.72 4.64 27.88
C SER A 202 -11.82 4.58 29.41
N MET A 203 -12.29 5.66 30.06
CA MET A 203 -12.51 5.68 31.51
C MET A 203 -13.56 4.66 31.96
N LEU A 204 -14.71 4.57 31.26
CA LEU A 204 -15.77 3.60 31.54
C LEU A 204 -15.30 2.15 31.36
N THR A 205 -14.55 1.86 30.31
CA THR A 205 -13.99 0.52 30.08
C THR A 205 -13.00 0.14 31.18
N ARG A 206 -12.11 1.04 31.58
CA ARG A 206 -11.18 0.79 32.70
C ARG A 206 -11.91 0.61 34.03
N LEU A 207 -12.98 1.37 34.27
CA LEU A 207 -13.82 1.23 35.46
C LEU A 207 -14.52 -0.14 35.48
N MET A 208 -15.07 -0.57 34.35
CA MET A 208 -15.70 -1.89 34.19
C MET A 208 -14.71 -3.03 34.42
N ILE A 209 -13.51 -2.94 33.84
CA ILE A 209 -12.43 -3.92 34.03
C ILE A 209 -12.02 -3.96 35.51
N ALA A 210 -11.82 -2.81 36.16
CA ALA A 210 -11.49 -2.74 37.59
C ALA A 210 -12.60 -3.35 38.46
N LEU A 211 -13.88 -3.11 38.15
CA LEU A 211 -15.03 -3.73 38.82
C LEU A 211 -15.06 -5.25 38.64
N LEU A 212 -14.73 -5.76 37.45
CA LEU A 212 -14.59 -7.19 37.16
C LEU A 212 -13.48 -7.84 38.00
N PHE A 213 -12.34 -7.16 38.19
CA PHE A 213 -11.25 -7.64 39.04
C PHE A 213 -11.55 -7.54 40.54
N LEU A 214 -12.45 -6.65 40.95
CA LEU A 214 -12.87 -6.48 42.36
C LEU A 214 -14.04 -7.39 42.77
N ALA A 215 -14.69 -8.08 41.83
CA ALA A 215 -15.83 -8.97 42.07
C ALA A 215 -15.67 -10.33 41.34
N PRO A 216 -14.71 -11.18 41.72
CA PRO A 216 -14.36 -12.41 41.00
C PRO A 216 -15.45 -13.51 40.99
N GLU A 217 -16.52 -13.37 41.77
CA GLU A 217 -17.58 -14.38 41.85
C GLU A 217 -18.60 -14.34 40.69
N ILE A 218 -18.51 -13.35 39.78
CA ILE A 218 -19.48 -13.17 38.67
C ILE A 218 -18.99 -13.80 37.34
N VAL A 219 -17.73 -14.22 37.26
CA VAL A 219 -17.07 -14.70 36.03
C VAL A 219 -17.61 -16.01 35.41
N PRO A 220 -18.20 -16.99 36.13
CA PRO A 220 -18.54 -18.28 35.51
C PRO A 220 -19.67 -18.26 34.47
N VAL A 221 -20.43 -17.17 34.34
CA VAL A 221 -21.62 -17.15 33.46
C VAL A 221 -21.33 -16.62 32.05
N LEU A 222 -20.24 -15.87 31.83
CA LEU A 222 -19.98 -15.24 30.52
C LEU A 222 -19.22 -16.12 29.51
N VAL A 223 -18.55 -17.19 29.96
CA VAL A 223 -17.68 -18.02 29.10
C VAL A 223 -18.48 -18.88 28.10
N LEU A 224 -19.78 -19.07 28.30
CA LEU A 224 -20.62 -19.87 27.39
C LEU A 224 -21.19 -19.11 26.18
N ALA A 225 -20.96 -17.79 26.07
CA ALA A 225 -21.49 -16.98 24.97
C ALA A 225 -20.48 -16.71 23.83
N GLN A 226 -19.19 -17.03 24.02
CA GLN A 226 -18.13 -16.65 23.07
C GLN A 226 -18.02 -17.58 21.83
N ALA A 227 -18.74 -18.70 21.78
CA ALA A 227 -18.58 -19.71 20.73
C ALA A 227 -19.34 -19.41 19.41
N ASN A 228 -20.05 -18.28 19.30
CA ASN A 228 -20.89 -17.96 18.14
C ASN A 228 -20.50 -16.68 17.38
N LEU A 229 -19.37 -16.04 17.68
CA LEU A 229 -18.98 -14.75 17.07
C LEU A 229 -17.93 -14.85 15.95
N ASP A 230 -17.41 -16.04 15.64
CA ASP A 230 -16.40 -16.24 14.58
C ASP A 230 -16.99 -16.29 13.14
N SER A 231 -18.29 -16.02 12.97
CA SER A 231 -19.01 -16.18 11.70
C SER A 231 -19.18 -14.89 10.86
N GLU A 232 -18.82 -13.70 11.36
CA GLU A 232 -19.09 -12.43 10.66
C GLU A 232 -17.89 -11.48 10.56
N ALA A 233 -16.66 -11.98 10.65
CA ALA A 233 -15.51 -11.23 10.17
C ALA A 233 -15.55 -11.21 8.63
N GLY A 234 -16.21 -10.17 8.08
CA GLY A 234 -16.28 -9.87 6.66
C GLY A 234 -14.90 -10.04 6.01
N THR A 235 -14.81 -11.06 5.17
CA THR A 235 -13.55 -11.56 4.63
C THR A 235 -13.11 -10.65 3.51
N LEU A 236 -11.80 -10.39 3.47
CA LEU A 236 -11.14 -9.37 2.68
C LEU A 236 -10.89 -9.89 1.24
N ALA A 237 -11.78 -10.74 0.74
CA ALA A 237 -11.55 -11.57 -0.44
C ALA A 237 -12.04 -10.90 -1.72
N VAL A 238 -11.07 -10.36 -2.45
CA VAL A 238 -11.16 -9.78 -3.79
C VAL A 238 -10.86 -10.88 -4.83
N LEU A 239 -11.56 -12.01 -4.78
CA LEU A 239 -11.61 -12.93 -5.94
C LEU A 239 -12.96 -12.73 -6.63
N GLY A 240 -12.92 -12.35 -7.91
CA GLY A 240 -14.13 -12.24 -8.72
C GLY A 240 -14.71 -13.61 -9.05
N ASN A 241 -13.84 -14.58 -9.35
CA ASN A 241 -14.19 -15.93 -9.75
C ASN A 241 -13.26 -16.99 -9.13
N ALA A 242 -13.65 -18.26 -9.25
CA ALA A 242 -12.86 -19.38 -8.76
C ALA A 242 -11.58 -19.60 -9.61
N VAL A 243 -10.49 -19.94 -8.93
CA VAL A 243 -9.15 -20.20 -9.50
C VAL A 243 -8.75 -21.66 -9.26
N GLY A 244 -8.15 -22.32 -10.25
CA GLY A 244 -7.70 -23.71 -10.18
C GLY A 244 -8.58 -24.67 -10.99
N VAL A 245 -8.70 -25.92 -10.53
CA VAL A 245 -9.38 -27.00 -11.24
C VAL A 245 -10.86 -26.67 -11.48
N GLY A 246 -11.25 -26.54 -12.75
CA GLY A 246 -12.62 -26.20 -13.13
C GLY A 246 -13.06 -24.78 -12.70
N GLY A 247 -12.12 -23.93 -12.29
CA GLY A 247 -12.34 -22.50 -12.05
C GLY A 247 -12.49 -21.71 -13.36
N THR A 248 -12.95 -20.46 -13.25
CA THR A 248 -13.00 -19.54 -14.40
C THR A 248 -11.59 -19.10 -14.80
N ASN A 249 -10.68 -19.04 -13.82
CA ASN A 249 -9.26 -18.71 -14.04
C ASN A 249 -9.07 -17.34 -14.72
N ASP A 250 -9.83 -16.34 -14.29
CA ASP A 250 -9.58 -14.96 -14.69
C ASP A 250 -8.16 -14.56 -14.32
N SER A 251 -7.42 -14.00 -15.27
CA SER A 251 -5.98 -13.78 -15.14
C SER A 251 -5.61 -12.93 -13.91
N ALA A 252 -6.46 -11.95 -13.55
CA ALA A 252 -6.27 -11.13 -12.36
C ALA A 252 -6.42 -11.93 -11.05
N ASP A 253 -7.44 -12.78 -10.96
CA ASP A 253 -7.68 -13.65 -9.80
C ASP A 253 -6.57 -14.70 -9.66
N VAL A 254 -6.13 -15.27 -10.78
CA VAL A 254 -5.02 -16.23 -10.82
C VAL A 254 -3.74 -15.58 -10.30
N GLN A 255 -3.41 -14.37 -10.77
CA GLN A 255 -2.21 -13.67 -10.33
C GLN A 255 -2.27 -13.33 -8.83
N ALA A 256 -3.43 -12.92 -8.32
CA ALA A 256 -3.63 -12.70 -6.88
C ALA A 256 -3.37 -13.99 -6.07
N VAL A 257 -3.92 -15.12 -6.51
CA VAL A 257 -3.67 -16.43 -5.91
C VAL A 257 -2.19 -16.83 -5.99
N GLN A 258 -1.52 -16.64 -7.13
CA GLN A 258 -0.09 -16.94 -7.30
C GLN A 258 0.79 -16.12 -6.36
N ILE A 259 0.48 -14.84 -6.14
CA ILE A 259 1.20 -13.97 -5.17
C ILE A 259 1.07 -14.54 -3.75
N MET A 260 -0.15 -14.85 -3.32
CA MET A 260 -0.39 -15.35 -1.97
C MET A 260 0.20 -16.76 -1.77
N LEU A 261 0.12 -17.62 -2.79
CA LEU A 261 0.75 -18.94 -2.78
C LEU A 261 2.26 -18.82 -2.66
N ASN A 262 2.92 -17.94 -3.42
CA ASN A 262 4.37 -17.76 -3.36
C ASN A 262 4.83 -17.31 -1.98
N SER A 263 4.10 -16.39 -1.35
CA SER A 263 4.34 -15.97 0.03
C SER A 263 4.25 -17.16 1.00
N TRP A 264 3.18 -17.96 0.96
CA TRP A 264 3.07 -19.17 1.79
C TRP A 264 4.17 -20.20 1.49
N ARG A 265 4.45 -20.47 0.21
CA ARG A 265 5.44 -21.46 -0.24
C ARG A 265 6.83 -21.12 0.29
N THR A 266 7.27 -19.88 0.11
CA THR A 266 8.58 -19.42 0.58
C THR A 266 8.69 -19.52 2.11
N SER A 267 7.66 -19.12 2.87
CA SER A 267 7.64 -19.27 4.33
C SER A 267 7.69 -20.73 4.81
N ASN A 268 7.32 -21.69 3.96
CA ASN A 268 7.34 -23.12 4.24
C ASN A 268 8.50 -23.85 3.56
N GLY A 269 9.53 -23.12 3.07
CA GLY A 269 10.72 -23.71 2.47
C GLY A 269 10.47 -24.40 1.12
N ARG A 270 9.46 -23.95 0.38
CA ARG A 270 9.10 -24.46 -0.96
C ARG A 270 9.48 -23.43 -2.02
N ASP A 271 9.86 -23.92 -3.20
CA ASP A 271 10.18 -23.07 -4.35
C ASP A 271 8.96 -22.28 -4.82
N ALA A 272 9.15 -20.99 -5.12
CA ALA A 272 8.10 -20.15 -5.70
C ALA A 272 7.72 -20.61 -7.12
N ILE A 273 6.45 -20.45 -7.48
CA ILE A 273 5.89 -20.72 -8.80
C ILE A 273 5.90 -19.46 -9.69
N GLY A 274 5.72 -19.63 -11.00
CA GLY A 274 5.53 -18.50 -11.92
C GLY A 274 4.31 -17.63 -11.59
N MET A 275 4.43 -16.31 -11.75
CA MET A 275 3.33 -15.34 -11.57
C MET A 275 2.88 -14.78 -12.93
N ASP A 276 2.41 -15.67 -13.80
CA ASP A 276 2.03 -15.36 -15.17
C ASP A 276 0.51 -15.12 -15.35
N GLY A 277 -0.27 -15.25 -14.28
CA GLY A 277 -1.73 -15.14 -14.33
C GLY A 277 -2.39 -16.30 -15.07
N LEU A 278 -1.70 -17.43 -15.25
CA LEU A 278 -2.24 -18.66 -15.87
C LEU A 278 -2.35 -19.77 -14.83
N ALA A 279 -3.56 -20.35 -14.68
CA ALA A 279 -3.80 -21.47 -13.77
C ALA A 279 -3.34 -22.81 -14.40
N GLY A 280 -2.06 -22.89 -14.76
CA GLY A 280 -1.43 -24.09 -15.30
C GLY A 280 -1.20 -25.16 -14.23
N SER A 281 -0.59 -26.28 -14.63
CA SER A 281 -0.30 -27.40 -13.71
C SER A 281 0.50 -26.95 -12.48
N GLU A 282 1.48 -26.06 -12.67
CA GLU A 282 2.29 -25.53 -11.55
C GLU A 282 1.45 -24.79 -10.51
N THR A 283 0.50 -23.96 -10.95
CA THR A 283 -0.41 -23.22 -10.04
C THR A 283 -1.40 -24.19 -9.38
N ILE A 284 -1.97 -25.13 -10.13
CA ILE A 284 -2.91 -26.13 -9.60
C ILE A 284 -2.24 -27.03 -8.56
N ASP A 285 -1.01 -27.47 -8.81
CA ASP A 285 -0.22 -28.28 -7.88
C ASP A 285 0.10 -27.47 -6.61
N ALA A 286 0.41 -26.18 -6.73
CA ALA A 286 0.63 -25.30 -5.60
C ALA A 286 -0.65 -25.07 -4.77
N ILE A 287 -1.82 -24.92 -5.40
CA ILE A 287 -3.12 -24.86 -4.71
C ILE A 287 -3.36 -26.16 -3.94
N THR A 288 -3.17 -27.30 -4.61
CA THR A 288 -3.40 -28.63 -4.02
C THR A 288 -2.49 -28.85 -2.81
N ASP A 289 -1.21 -28.52 -2.93
CA ASP A 289 -0.22 -28.61 -1.85
C ASP A 289 -0.56 -27.70 -0.66
N PHE A 290 -0.98 -26.47 -0.93
CA PHE A 290 -1.46 -25.54 0.09
C PHE A 290 -2.69 -26.10 0.83
N GLN A 291 -3.73 -26.48 0.08
CA GLN A 291 -4.97 -27.01 0.64
C GLN A 291 -4.73 -28.27 1.47
N GLN A 292 -3.89 -29.18 0.97
CA GLN A 292 -3.51 -30.40 1.67
C GLN A 292 -2.79 -30.09 3.00
N SER A 293 -1.92 -29.08 3.00
CA SER A 293 -1.13 -28.69 4.16
C SER A 293 -1.96 -27.96 5.22
N VAL A 294 -2.96 -27.17 4.81
CA VAL A 294 -3.67 -26.26 5.72
C VAL A 294 -5.06 -26.76 6.10
N THR A 295 -5.80 -27.37 5.17
CA THR A 295 -7.19 -27.81 5.40
C THR A 295 -7.33 -29.34 5.50
N GLY A 296 -6.33 -30.09 5.04
CA GLY A 296 -6.34 -31.55 5.01
C GLY A 296 -7.16 -32.16 3.86
N ALA A 297 -7.90 -31.35 3.09
CA ALA A 297 -8.60 -31.74 1.87
C ALA A 297 -8.06 -30.91 0.70
N ALA A 298 -7.77 -31.54 -0.44
CA ALA A 298 -7.25 -30.85 -1.61
C ALA A 298 -8.04 -31.22 -2.85
N ASP A 299 -8.65 -30.23 -3.49
CA ASP A 299 -9.40 -30.34 -4.73
C ASP A 299 -8.77 -29.53 -5.88
N GLY A 300 -7.70 -28.79 -5.58
CA GLY A 300 -6.97 -27.97 -6.55
C GLY A 300 -7.72 -26.71 -6.95
N ARG A 301 -8.71 -26.27 -6.17
CA ARG A 301 -9.58 -25.13 -6.50
C ARG A 301 -9.77 -24.16 -5.32
N ILE A 302 -9.59 -22.87 -5.59
CA ILE A 302 -9.86 -21.79 -4.64
C ILE A 302 -11.12 -21.06 -5.07
N ASP A 303 -12.19 -21.19 -4.28
CA ASP A 303 -13.46 -20.50 -4.50
C ASP A 303 -13.53 -19.16 -3.73
N PRO A 304 -14.17 -18.11 -4.30
CA PRO A 304 -14.44 -16.86 -3.58
C PRO A 304 -15.20 -17.12 -2.27
N GLY A 305 -14.70 -16.56 -1.17
CA GLY A 305 -15.26 -16.76 0.18
C GLY A 305 -15.13 -18.20 0.73
N GLY A 306 -14.48 -19.11 0.00
CA GLY A 306 -14.26 -20.48 0.42
C GLY A 306 -13.19 -20.63 1.52
N PRO A 307 -13.16 -21.76 2.25
CA PRO A 307 -12.21 -21.96 3.34
C PRO A 307 -10.74 -21.88 2.89
N ALA A 308 -10.44 -22.28 1.65
CA ALA A 308 -9.09 -22.22 1.09
C ALA A 308 -8.59 -20.78 0.92
N ILE A 309 -9.40 -19.87 0.35
CA ILE A 309 -8.97 -18.47 0.17
C ILE A 309 -8.81 -17.76 1.52
N ILE A 310 -9.70 -18.02 2.48
CA ILE A 310 -9.62 -17.45 3.83
C ILE A 310 -8.32 -17.86 4.51
N ALA A 311 -7.96 -19.14 4.40
CA ALA A 311 -6.73 -19.66 4.96
C ALA A 311 -5.49 -19.09 4.25
N LEU A 312 -5.56 -18.91 2.93
CA LEU A 312 -4.46 -18.42 2.11
C LEU A 312 -4.18 -16.94 2.39
N GLU A 313 -5.23 -16.11 2.48
CA GLU A 313 -5.14 -14.71 2.90
C GLU A 313 -4.51 -14.57 4.28
N ARG A 314 -4.96 -15.38 5.25
CA ARG A 314 -4.40 -15.39 6.60
C ARG A 314 -2.91 -15.73 6.58
N ALA A 315 -2.52 -16.77 5.84
CA ALA A 315 -1.12 -17.15 5.69
C ALA A 315 -0.28 -16.05 5.04
N HIS A 316 -0.84 -15.40 4.01
CA HIS A 316 -0.19 -14.27 3.34
C HIS A 316 0.03 -13.10 4.30
N LEU A 317 -1.00 -12.69 5.03
CA LEU A 317 -0.90 -11.63 6.05
C LEU A 317 0.11 -11.99 7.15
N GLN A 318 0.13 -13.24 7.62
CA GLN A 318 1.13 -13.70 8.58
C GLN A 318 2.55 -13.62 8.03
N SER A 319 2.76 -13.92 6.75
CA SER A 319 4.08 -13.80 6.12
C SER A 319 4.55 -12.35 5.96
N ILE A 320 3.61 -11.40 5.82
CA ILE A 320 3.91 -9.97 5.76
C ILE A 320 4.26 -9.45 7.16
N VAL A 321 3.54 -9.91 8.19
CA VAL A 321 3.68 -9.43 9.57
C VAL A 321 4.83 -10.09 10.33
N SER A 322 5.34 -11.24 9.86
CA SER A 322 6.45 -11.96 10.49
C SER A 322 7.67 -12.04 9.56
N PRO A 323 8.42 -10.94 9.34
CA PRO A 323 9.67 -11.01 8.62
C PRO A 323 10.74 -11.61 9.55
N ASP A 324 11.09 -12.88 9.32
CA ASP A 324 12.32 -13.60 9.75
C ASP A 324 12.07 -14.86 10.63
N PRO A 325 12.33 -16.08 10.10
CA PRO A 325 12.34 -17.31 10.91
C PRO A 325 13.50 -17.41 11.92
N ALA A 326 14.48 -16.49 11.91
CA ALA A 326 15.54 -16.44 12.93
C ALA A 326 15.10 -15.77 14.24
N LEU A 327 13.98 -15.04 14.26
CA LEU A 327 13.45 -14.46 15.49
C LEU A 327 12.44 -15.43 16.14
N LYS A 328 12.93 -16.33 16.99
CA LYS A 328 12.07 -17.16 17.84
C LYS A 328 11.34 -16.29 18.85
N ILE A 329 10.12 -15.87 18.53
CA ILE A 329 9.19 -15.33 19.52
C ILE A 329 8.51 -16.52 20.19
N GLU A 330 8.81 -16.72 21.48
CA GLU A 330 8.15 -17.72 22.33
C GLU A 330 6.62 -17.51 22.40
N PRO A 331 5.82 -18.54 22.75
CA PRO A 331 4.36 -18.55 22.59
C PRO A 331 3.57 -17.60 23.51
N TYR A 332 4.21 -16.61 24.15
CA TYR A 332 3.61 -15.77 25.17
C TYR A 332 2.86 -14.53 24.67
N LEU A 333 2.79 -14.29 23.36
CA LEU A 333 2.23 -13.04 22.80
C LEU A 333 0.75 -13.06 22.41
N LEU A 334 0.02 -14.16 22.64
CA LEU A 334 -1.43 -14.22 22.41
C LEU A 334 -2.30 -13.88 23.64
N ASP A 335 -1.71 -13.68 24.82
CA ASP A 335 -2.46 -13.38 26.06
C ASP A 335 -2.36 -11.91 26.53
N ALA A 336 -1.69 -11.02 25.79
CA ALA A 336 -1.38 -9.65 26.23
C ALA A 336 -2.32 -8.54 25.70
N PHE A 337 -3.53 -8.88 25.23
CA PHE A 337 -4.50 -7.89 24.74
C PHE A 337 -5.54 -7.37 25.76
N PRO A 338 -5.15 -6.99 26.99
CA PRO A 338 -5.95 -6.00 27.71
C PRO A 338 -5.12 -4.98 28.51
N GLN A 339 -4.21 -4.21 27.89
CA GLN A 339 -3.65 -2.98 28.50
C GLN A 339 -3.17 -2.01 27.41
N LEU A 340 -4.08 -1.25 26.78
CA LEU A 340 -3.68 -0.06 26.01
C LEU A 340 -4.18 1.18 26.76
N SER A 341 -3.26 1.88 27.43
CA SER A 341 -3.52 3.19 28.01
C SER A 341 -3.34 4.30 26.95
N LEU A 342 -3.82 5.53 27.21
CA LEU A 342 -3.55 6.68 26.34
C LEU A 342 -2.05 7.00 26.28
N ASP A 343 -1.32 6.69 27.37
CA ASP A 343 0.15 6.77 27.45
C ASP A 343 0.81 5.66 26.62
N SER A 344 0.14 4.53 26.40
CA SER A 344 0.59 3.49 25.46
C SER A 344 0.40 3.88 24.00
N PHE A 345 -0.50 4.81 23.70
CA PHE A 345 -0.62 5.40 22.37
C PHE A 345 0.54 6.36 22.10
N GLU A 346 1.04 7.07 23.13
CA GLU A 346 2.28 7.86 23.05
C GLU A 346 3.54 6.96 23.00
N SER A 347 3.55 5.78 23.66
CA SER A 347 4.68 4.83 23.56
C SER A 347 4.67 3.98 22.28
N LEU A 348 3.54 3.88 21.57
CA LEU A 348 3.48 3.38 20.19
C LEU A 348 4.02 4.41 19.18
N ILE A 349 4.26 5.63 19.65
CA ILE A 349 4.88 6.76 18.93
C ILE A 349 6.22 7.04 19.65
N ASP A 350 6.97 5.98 19.95
CA ASP A 350 8.36 6.10 20.42
C ASP A 350 9.29 6.21 19.19
N PRO A 351 9.93 7.37 18.96
CA PRO A 351 10.76 7.63 17.78
C PRO A 351 12.03 6.76 17.69
N GLU A 352 12.35 5.95 18.69
CA GLU A 352 13.48 5.01 18.64
C GLU A 352 13.08 3.59 18.19
N ASN A 353 11.78 3.27 18.12
CA ASN A 353 11.32 1.93 17.72
C ASN A 353 10.83 1.91 16.28
N ASN A 354 11.77 1.69 15.36
CA ASN A 354 11.60 1.73 13.90
C ASN A 354 10.85 0.50 13.33
N ASN A 355 9.86 -0.03 14.05
CA ASN A 355 9.16 -1.26 13.67
C ASN A 355 8.06 -0.96 12.63
N THR A 356 8.30 -1.33 11.38
CA THR A 356 7.43 -1.15 10.22
C THR A 356 6.17 -2.03 10.24
N ASP A 357 6.05 -2.98 11.19
CA ASP A 357 5.08 -4.07 11.13
C ASP A 357 3.85 -3.83 12.04
N ASN A 358 3.11 -2.73 11.82
CA ASN A 358 1.92 -2.41 12.60
C ASN A 358 0.61 -2.83 11.87
N PRO A 359 -0.20 -3.75 12.44
CA PRO A 359 -1.39 -4.30 11.79
C PRO A 359 -2.54 -3.30 11.58
N LEU A 360 -2.59 -2.20 12.34
CA LEU A 360 -3.56 -1.12 12.09
C LEU A 360 -3.25 -0.40 10.78
N LEU A 361 -1.97 -0.32 10.41
CA LEU A 361 -1.47 0.42 9.24
C LEU A 361 -1.80 -0.32 7.94
N ALA A 362 -1.59 -1.63 7.88
CA ALA A 362 -2.02 -2.47 6.74
C ALA A 362 -3.53 -2.37 6.48
N LYS A 363 -4.34 -2.21 7.54
CA LYS A 363 -5.79 -2.06 7.43
C LYS A 363 -6.19 -0.70 6.83
N ILE A 364 -5.49 0.38 7.18
CA ILE A 364 -5.72 1.72 6.62
C ILE A 364 -5.39 1.74 5.13
N GLU A 365 -4.26 1.15 4.72
CA GLU A 365 -3.88 1.04 3.31
C GLU A 365 -4.94 0.31 2.49
N ASN A 366 -5.44 -0.81 2.99
CA ASN A 366 -6.46 -1.58 2.31
C ASN A 366 -7.79 -0.81 2.19
N MET A 367 -8.23 -0.12 3.25
CA MET A 367 -9.43 0.72 3.18
C MET A 367 -9.30 1.87 2.18
N LEU A 368 -8.15 2.54 2.15
CA LEU A 368 -7.90 3.61 1.17
C LEU A 368 -7.92 3.04 -0.25
N ARG A 369 -7.28 1.89 -0.49
CA ARG A 369 -7.30 1.21 -1.79
C ARG A 369 -8.73 0.86 -2.24
N ILE A 370 -9.55 0.28 -1.35
CA ILE A 370 -10.96 -0.05 -1.63
C ILE A 370 -11.74 1.23 -1.95
N TYR A 371 -11.62 2.27 -1.12
CA TYR A 371 -12.31 3.54 -1.33
C TYR A 371 -12.00 4.15 -2.71
N PHE A 372 -10.73 4.14 -3.14
CA PHE A 372 -10.37 4.66 -4.46
C PHE A 372 -10.79 3.74 -5.62
N GLN A 373 -10.92 2.44 -5.39
CA GLN A 373 -11.53 1.52 -6.37
C GLN A 373 -13.04 1.75 -6.51
N GLU A 374 -13.75 2.00 -5.41
CA GLU A 374 -15.18 2.32 -5.45
C GLU A 374 -15.45 3.63 -6.19
N LEU A 375 -14.61 4.65 -5.99
CA LEU A 375 -14.66 5.90 -6.76
C LEU A 375 -14.44 5.72 -8.27
N ARG A 376 -13.76 4.65 -8.70
CA ARG A 376 -13.58 4.34 -10.13
C ARG A 376 -14.83 3.74 -10.77
N ASN A 377 -15.65 3.07 -9.97
CA ASN A 377 -16.77 2.26 -10.46
C ASN A 377 -18.12 2.98 -10.35
N GLY A 378 -18.19 4.15 -9.72
CA GLY A 378 -19.37 5.01 -9.63
C GLY A 378 -19.16 6.31 -10.40
#